data_AF-S6B013-F1
#
_entry.id   AF-S6B013-F1
#
_cell.length_a   1.000
_cell.length_b   1.000
_cell.length_c   1.000
_cell.angle_alpha   90.00
_cell.angle_beta   90.00
_cell.angle_gamma   90.00
#
_symmetry.space_group_name_H-M   'P 1'
#
loop_
_entity.id
_entity.type
_entity.pdbx_description
1 polymer ?
#
loop_
_entity_poly.entity_id
_entity_poly.type
_entity_poly.pdbx_seq_one_letter_code
_entity_poly.pdbx_strand_id
1 'polypeptide(L)'
;MQVHLELSLKELAERLQLASTSTLRKALSGKGGMDIERLQLLAAIPTRSGALPNLDWLLTGRGPPTISPYIETNTKGVTWANWLSDEKLQALRVLTSSPFPASHDRAIK
;
A
#
# COMPACT_ATOMS: atom_id res chain seq x y z
N MET A 1 -17.88 8.83 9.39
CA MET A 1 -18.05 7.71 8.42
C MET A 1 -17.10 6.61 8.84
N GLN A 2 -17.57 5.46 9.31
CA GLN A 2 -16.70 4.35 9.69
C GLN A 2 -16.23 3.63 8.42
N VAL A 3 -14.92 3.52 8.23
CA VAL A 3 -14.30 2.76 7.15
C VAL A 3 -14.40 1.29 7.50
N HIS A 4 -15.19 0.52 6.74
CA HIS A 4 -15.39 -0.90 6.98
C HIS A 4 -14.95 -1.73 5.77
N LEU A 5 -14.12 -2.73 6.02
CA LEU A 5 -13.91 -3.86 5.12
C LEU A 5 -15.10 -4.80 5.33
N GLU A 6 -15.88 -5.09 4.29
CA GLU A 6 -16.97 -6.08 4.37
C GLU A 6 -16.43 -7.50 4.28
N LEU A 7 -15.53 -7.83 5.20
CA LEU A 7 -14.93 -9.16 5.31
C LEU A 7 -15.14 -9.65 6.73
N SER A 8 -15.54 -10.92 6.85
CA SER A 8 -15.45 -11.59 8.13
C SER A 8 -14.00 -11.62 8.60
N LEU A 9 -13.82 -11.76 9.92
CA LEU A 9 -12.49 -11.92 10.53
C LEU A 9 -11.71 -13.10 9.95
N LYS A 10 -12.42 -14.15 9.50
CA LYS A 10 -11.83 -15.33 8.86
C LYS A 10 -11.31 -14.99 7.46
N GLU A 11 -12.15 -14.41 6.62
CA GLU A 11 -11.77 -14.03 5.25
C GLU A 11 -10.65 -12.99 5.25
N LEU A 12 -10.68 -12.04 6.20
CA LEU A 12 -9.60 -11.07 6.34
C LEU A 12 -8.29 -11.76 6.75
N ALA A 13 -8.32 -12.69 7.71
CA ALA A 13 -7.11 -13.42 8.10
C ALA A 13 -6.53 -14.25 6.93
N GLU A 14 -7.40 -14.88 6.12
CA GLU A 14 -7.00 -15.63 4.93
C GLU A 14 -6.37 -14.72 3.87
N ARG A 15 -6.99 -13.57 3.57
CA ARG A 15 -6.43 -12.58 2.62
C ARG A 15 -5.11 -11.99 3.08
N LEU A 16 -4.94 -11.83 4.39
CA LEU A 16 -3.68 -11.40 5.01
C LEU A 16 -2.69 -12.57 5.18
N GLN A 17 -3.01 -13.78 4.72
CA GLN A 17 -2.15 -14.96 4.83
C GLN A 17 -1.66 -15.19 6.26
N LEU A 18 -2.55 -14.97 7.23
CA LEU A 18 -2.29 -15.19 8.64
C LEU A 18 -2.65 -16.61 9.01
N ALA A 19 -1.84 -17.23 9.86
CA ALA A 19 -2.04 -18.60 10.31
C ALA A 19 -3.37 -18.80 11.07
N SER A 20 -3.93 -17.74 11.68
CA SER A 20 -5.21 -17.82 12.38
C SER A 20 -5.87 -16.45 12.56
N THR A 21 -7.18 -16.48 12.80
CA THR A 21 -7.96 -15.32 13.23
C THR A 21 -7.54 -14.80 14.61
N SER A 22 -6.96 -15.65 15.45
CA SER A 22 -6.40 -15.26 16.76
C SER A 22 -5.20 -14.32 16.61
N THR A 23 -4.34 -14.56 15.62
CA THR A 23 -3.22 -13.66 15.28
C THR A 23 -3.76 -12.29 14.86
N LEU A 24 -4.77 -12.27 14.00
CA LEU A 24 -5.42 -11.04 13.55
C LEU A 24 -6.05 -10.27 14.73
N ARG A 25 -6.77 -10.94 15.64
CA ARG A 25 -7.35 -10.30 16.84
C ARG A 25 -6.29 -9.70 17.76
N LYS A 26 -5.14 -10.37 17.93
CA LYS A 26 -4.02 -9.82 18.72
C LYS A 26 -3.47 -8.56 18.07
N ALA A 27 -3.27 -8.55 16.75
CA ALA A 27 -2.83 -7.37 16.03
C ALA A 27 -3.83 -6.20 16.16
N LEU A 28 -5.12 -6.45 15.93
CA LEU A 28 -6.17 -5.43 16.03
C LEU A 28 -6.36 -4.88 17.45
N SER A 29 -6.00 -5.63 18.49
CA SER A 29 -6.05 -5.18 19.89
C SER A 29 -4.76 -4.55 20.39
N GLY A 30 -3.77 -4.32 19.51
CA GLY A 30 -2.46 -3.77 19.88
C GLY A 30 -1.58 -4.70 20.70
N LYS A 31 -1.97 -5.98 20.83
CA LYS A 31 -1.23 -7.02 21.59
C LYS A 31 -0.33 -7.88 20.69
N GLY A 32 -0.18 -7.48 19.44
CA GLY A 32 0.68 -8.10 18.43
C GLY A 32 0.96 -7.12 17.30
N GLY A 33 2.01 -7.38 16.52
CA GLY A 33 2.33 -6.59 15.32
C GLY A 33 1.76 -7.22 14.06
N MET A 34 1.60 -6.39 13.03
CA MET A 34 1.43 -6.83 11.64
C MET A 34 2.71 -6.43 10.90
N ASP A 35 3.33 -7.38 10.20
CA ASP A 35 4.54 -7.09 9.41
C ASP A 35 4.20 -6.26 8.16
N ILE A 36 5.24 -5.83 7.44
CA ILE A 36 5.08 -4.93 6.30
C ILE A 36 4.38 -5.64 5.12
N GLU A 37 4.60 -6.93 4.94
CA GLU A 37 3.97 -7.74 3.90
C GLU A 37 2.46 -7.85 4.12
N ARG A 38 2.01 -8.05 5.37
CA ARG A 38 0.58 -8.11 5.68
C ARG A 38 -0.07 -6.73 5.62
N LEU A 39 0.65 -5.67 5.98
CA LEU A 39 0.17 -4.31 5.76
C LEU A 39 0.00 -4.03 4.26
N GLN A 40 0.93 -4.44 3.40
CA GLN A 40 0.78 -4.33 1.95
C GLN A 40 -0.43 -5.10 1.43
N LEU A 41 -0.65 -6.33 1.90
CA LEU A 41 -1.85 -7.10 1.55
C LEU A 41 -3.13 -6.39 2.02
N LEU A 42 -3.14 -5.82 3.23
CA LEU A 42 -4.28 -5.05 3.74
C LEU A 42 -4.59 -3.84 2.86
N ALA A 43 -3.56 -3.10 2.43
CA ALA A 43 -3.70 -1.92 1.58
C ALA A 43 -4.27 -2.24 0.19
N ALA A 44 -4.12 -3.48 -0.27
CA ALA A 44 -4.64 -3.94 -1.55
C ALA A 44 -6.11 -4.41 -1.48
N ILE A 45 -6.71 -4.49 -0.28
CA ILE A 45 -8.10 -4.94 -0.13
C ILE A 45 -9.05 -3.72 -0.20
N PRO A 46 -9.88 -3.59 -1.25
CA PRO A 46 -10.83 -2.50 -1.33
C PRO A 46 -11.93 -2.63 -0.28
N THR A 47 -12.33 -1.48 0.27
CA THR A 47 -13.55 -1.31 1.05
C THR A 47 -14.78 -1.45 0.16
N ARG A 48 -15.98 -1.52 0.75
CA ARG A 48 -17.25 -1.55 0.01
C ARG A 48 -17.38 -0.42 -1.01
N SER A 49 -16.85 0.75 -0.68
CA SER A 49 -16.91 1.94 -1.53
C SER A 49 -15.90 1.93 -2.69
N GLY A 50 -15.08 0.89 -2.79
CA GLY A 50 -13.95 0.82 -3.73
C GLY A 50 -12.69 1.54 -3.24
N ALA A 51 -12.78 2.34 -2.17
CA ALA A 51 -11.63 2.98 -1.54
C ALA A 51 -10.65 1.95 -0.95
N LEU A 52 -9.35 2.22 -1.02
CA LEU A 52 -8.29 1.38 -0.47
C LEU A 52 -7.84 1.90 0.91
N PRO A 53 -7.44 1.03 1.86
CA PRO A 53 -6.85 1.46 3.12
C PRO A 53 -5.58 2.29 2.90
N ASN A 54 -5.45 3.40 3.64
CA ASN A 54 -4.26 4.26 3.57
C ASN A 54 -3.18 3.77 4.55
N LEU A 55 -2.07 3.25 4.03
CA LEU A 55 -0.93 2.81 4.84
C LEU A 55 -0.29 3.94 5.64
N ASP A 56 -0.19 5.15 5.07
CA ASP A 56 0.40 6.29 5.77
C ASP A 56 -0.43 6.64 7.01
N TRP A 57 -1.75 6.64 6.88
CA TRP A 57 -2.66 6.85 8.01
C TRP A 57 -2.57 5.73 9.04
N LEU A 58 -2.49 4.47 8.61
CA LEU A 58 -2.36 3.33 9.53
C LEU A 58 -1.07 3.39 10.36
N LEU A 59 0.02 3.90 9.79
CA LEU A 59 1.33 3.95 10.44
C LEU A 59 1.55 5.24 11.24
N THR A 60 1.04 6.37 10.77
CA THR A 60 1.36 7.70 11.33
C THR A 60 0.16 8.42 11.95
N GLY A 61 -1.07 7.94 11.68
CA GLY A 61 -2.31 8.61 12.04
C GLY A 61 -2.63 9.86 11.21
N ARG A 62 -1.83 10.16 10.17
CA ARG A 62 -1.98 11.37 9.34
C ARG A 62 -2.73 11.09 8.04
N GLY A 63 -3.42 12.10 7.53
CA GLY A 63 -4.20 12.00 6.29
C GLY A 63 -5.54 11.27 6.46
N PRO A 64 -6.22 10.93 5.36
CA PRO A 64 -7.48 10.19 5.42
C PRO A 64 -7.24 8.68 5.66
N PRO A 65 -8.15 7.97 6.34
CA PRO A 65 -8.02 6.53 6.61
C PRO A 65 -8.11 5.65 5.36
N THR A 66 -8.67 6.18 4.27
CA THR A 66 -8.76 5.52 2.97
C THR A 66 -8.37 6.47 1.87
N ILE A 67 -7.84 5.92 0.78
CA ILE A 67 -7.56 6.63 -0.47
C ILE A 67 -8.51 6.15 -1.56
N SER A 68 -8.88 7.06 -2.47
CA SER A 68 -9.59 6.67 -3.69
C SER A 68 -8.66 5.82 -4.56
N PRO A 69 -9.13 4.72 -5.18
CA PRO A 69 -8.34 3.97 -6.15
C PRO A 69 -8.13 4.76 -7.44
N TYR A 70 -8.97 5.77 -7.69
CA TYR A 70 -8.79 6.71 -8.79
C TYR A 70 -7.83 7.81 -8.35
N ILE A 71 -6.63 7.80 -8.94
CA ILE A 71 -5.68 8.89 -8.80
C ILE A 71 -6.25 10.09 -9.55
N GLU A 72 -6.91 11.01 -8.85
CA GLU A 72 -7.01 12.37 -9.34
C GLU A 72 -5.60 12.97 -9.28
N THR A 73 -4.95 13.06 -10.43
CA THR A 73 -3.56 13.54 -10.59
C THR A 73 -3.37 15.03 -10.27
N ASN A 74 -4.36 15.67 -9.64
CA ASN A 74 -4.29 17.07 -9.25
C ASN A 74 -4.18 17.25 -7.72
N THR A 75 -3.29 16.49 -7.10
CA THR A 75 -2.77 16.90 -5.80
C THR A 75 -1.37 17.45 -6.03
N LYS A 76 -1.10 18.64 -5.49
CA LYS A 76 0.26 19.06 -5.16
C LYS A 76 0.82 17.94 -4.30
N GLY A 77 1.49 16.99 -4.95
CA GLY A 77 1.81 15.70 -4.35
C GLY A 77 2.50 15.96 -3.03
N VAL A 78 2.02 15.35 -1.95
CA VAL A 78 2.73 15.36 -0.68
C VAL A 78 4.12 14.81 -1.00
N THR A 79 5.12 15.67 -1.01
CA THR A 79 6.49 15.34 -1.41
C THR A 79 7.13 14.53 -0.29
N TRP A 80 6.76 13.25 -0.20
CA TRP A 80 7.45 12.24 0.59
C TRP A 80 8.93 12.15 0.21
N ALA A 81 9.30 12.61 -0.98
CA ALA A 81 10.68 12.80 -1.41
C ALA A 81 11.53 13.59 -0.40
N ASN A 82 10.95 14.56 0.31
CA ASN A 82 11.67 15.35 1.33
C ASN A 82 11.90 14.58 2.64
N TRP A 83 11.29 13.41 2.80
CA TRP A 83 11.44 12.54 3.98
C TRP A 83 12.33 11.33 3.72
N LEU A 84 12.77 11.15 2.47
CA LEU A 84 13.70 10.10 2.10
C LEU A 84 15.13 10.63 2.14
N SER A 85 16.04 9.87 2.76
CA SER A 85 17.46 10.15 2.62
C SER A 85 17.91 9.95 1.17
N ASP A 86 19.04 10.55 0.81
CA ASP A 86 19.63 10.39 -0.53
C ASP A 86 19.87 8.93 -0.88
N GLU A 87 20.22 8.08 0.10
CA GLU A 87 20.37 6.63 -0.14
C GLU A 87 19.06 5.97 -0.57
N LYS A 88 17.94 6.34 0.08
CA LYS A 88 16.62 5.80 -0.26
C LYS A 88 16.14 6.28 -1.62
N LEU A 89 16.42 7.55 -1.97
CA LEU A 89 16.15 8.09 -3.30
C LEU A 89 16.98 7.36 -4.37
N GLN A 90 18.24 7.06 -4.09
CA GLN A 90 19.08 6.31 -5.01
C GLN A 90 18.60 4.87 -5.17
N ALA A 91 18.21 4.19 -4.09
CA ALA A 91 17.61 2.86 -4.17
C ALA A 91 16.33 2.84 -5.02
N LEU A 92 15.45 3.85 -4.85
CA LEU A 92 14.25 4.00 -5.68
C LEU A 92 14.59 4.22 -7.16
N ARG A 93 15.60 5.04 -7.46
CA ARG A 93 16.07 5.24 -8.84
C ARG A 93 16.51 3.91 -9.43
N VAL A 94 17.32 3.11 -8.72
CA VAL A 94 17.76 1.79 -9.21
C VAL A 94 16.57 0.85 -9.45
N LEU A 95 15.59 0.82 -8.54
CA LEU A 95 14.41 -0.05 -8.67
C LEU A 95 13.47 0.36 -9.83
N THR A 96 13.43 1.65 -10.17
CA THR A 96 12.55 2.18 -11.23
C THR A 96 13.23 2.32 -12.58
N SER A 97 14.57 2.35 -12.60
CA SER A 97 15.34 2.27 -13.85
C SER A 97 15.46 0.80 -14.28
N SER A 98 14.40 0.28 -14.89
CA SER A 98 14.52 -0.97 -15.66
C SER A 98 15.46 -0.73 -16.85
N PRO A 99 16.38 -1.65 -17.18
CA PRO A 99 17.09 -1.65 -18.45
C PRO A 99 16.13 -2.17 -19.53
N PHE A 100 15.10 -1.41 -19.89
CA PHE A 100 14.38 -1.72 -21.14
C PHE A 100 15.30 -1.31 -22.30
N PRO A 101 15.65 -2.24 -23.22
CA PRO A 101 16.37 -1.86 -24.42
C PRO A 101 15.51 -0.85 -25.15
N ALA A 102 16.10 0.31 -25.46
CA ALA A 102 15.52 1.23 -26.41
C ALA A 102 15.11 0.42 -27.64
N SER A 103 13.82 0.51 -27.97
CA SER A 103 13.23 0.03 -29.21
C SER A 103 14.24 0.22 -30.33
N HIS A 104 14.69 -0.87 -30.95
CA HIS A 104 15.31 -0.80 -32.27
C HIS A 104 14.20 -0.44 -33.25
N ASP A 105 13.88 0.85 -33.25
CA ASP A 105 13.34 1.50 -34.42
C ASP A 105 14.47 1.58 -35.46
N ARG A 106 14.10 1.32 -36.71
CA ARG A 106 14.91 1.25 -37.95
C ARG A 106 15.55 -0.10 -38.31
N ALA A 107 14.83 -0.84 -39.14
CA ALA A 107 15.18 -0.87 -40.58
C ALA A 107 13.95 -1.29 -41.40
N ILE A 108 13.17 -0.30 -41.85
CA ILE A 108 12.47 -0.43 -43.13
C ILE A 108 13.56 -0.32 -44.20
N LYS A 109 13.74 -1.39 -44.97
CA LYS A 109 14.25 -1.35 -46.35
C LYS A 109 13.41 -2.28 -47.18
#